data_AF-A0A963QKN4-F1
#
_entry.id   AF-A0A963QKN4-F1
#
_cell.length_a   1.000
_cell.length_b   1.000
_cell.length_c   1.000
_cell.angle_alpha   90.00
_cell.angle_beta   90.00
_cell.angle_gamma   90.00
#
_symmetry.space_group_name_H-M   'P 1'
#
loop_
_entity.id
_entity.type
_entity.pdbx_description
1 polymer ?
#
loop_
_entity_poly.entity_id
_entity_poly.type
_entity_poly.pdbx_seq_one_letter_code
_entity_poly.pdbx_strand_id
1 'polypeptide(L)'
;ASTFAQGGAKGRYMTFSIYDIADDEALVLRWWPMGGTYQAVHLRDLWNSSLEYTNMQSSLTGEQCLIDADGSYWCVLSARDPGIANWLDTGGLKRGYVAFRFDGIGDKPFDPAKVPSLEKVRFADLAAHLPAGTPRISPQDRFKAIAARRRHQQERCHR
;
A
#
# COMPACT_ATOMS: atom_id res chain seq x y z
N ALA A 1 11.36 -7.24 9.80
CA ALA A 1 12.15 -8.40 10.27
C ALA A 1 11.58 -9.69 9.68
N SER A 2 12.37 -10.78 9.64
CA SER A 2 11.83 -12.11 9.29
C SER A 2 10.82 -12.53 10.35
N THR A 3 9.65 -13.00 9.93
CA THR A 3 8.57 -13.40 10.86
C THR A 3 8.47 -14.91 11.04
N PHE A 4 9.39 -15.70 10.45
CA PHE A 4 9.33 -17.16 10.52
C PHE A 4 9.30 -17.69 11.96
N ALA A 5 10.17 -17.14 12.83
CA ALA A 5 10.21 -17.50 14.25
C ALA A 5 8.96 -17.08 15.05
N GLN A 6 8.06 -16.29 14.47
CA GLN A 6 6.84 -15.76 15.09
C GLN A 6 5.57 -16.38 14.47
N GLY A 7 5.71 -17.52 13.78
CA GLY A 7 4.59 -18.21 13.10
C GLY A 7 4.31 -17.72 11.68
N GLY A 8 5.16 -16.83 11.13
CA GLY A 8 5.13 -16.45 9.72
C GLY A 8 5.64 -17.55 8.79
N ALA A 9 5.40 -17.41 7.48
CA ALA A 9 5.96 -18.34 6.49
C ALA A 9 7.49 -18.19 6.37
N LYS A 10 8.17 -19.25 5.92
CA LYS A 10 9.61 -19.17 5.62
C LYS A 10 9.86 -18.10 4.54
N GLY A 11 10.89 -17.28 4.73
CA GLY A 11 11.18 -16.17 3.82
C GLY A 11 10.16 -15.03 3.88
N ARG A 12 9.29 -14.99 4.91
CA ARG A 12 8.40 -13.85 5.14
C ARG A 12 9.10 -12.75 5.92
N TYR A 13 9.07 -11.55 5.35
CA TYR A 13 9.47 -10.33 6.02
C TYR A 13 8.26 -9.41 6.14
N MET A 14 8.09 -8.85 7.33
CA MET A 14 7.08 -7.81 7.57
C MET A 14 7.72 -6.60 8.22
N THR A 15 7.19 -5.43 7.88
CA THR A 15 7.48 -4.19 8.59
C THR A 15 6.17 -3.45 8.84
N PHE A 16 6.11 -2.77 9.98
CA PHE A 16 4.94 -2.05 10.46
C PHE A 16 5.39 -0.64 10.84
N SER A 17 4.68 0.35 10.34
CA SER A 17 4.88 1.75 10.70
C SER A 17 3.55 2.34 11.16
N ILE A 18 3.57 3.24 12.13
CA ILE A 18 2.38 4.00 12.52
C ILE A 18 2.24 5.19 11.57
N TYR A 19 1.03 5.47 11.09
CA TYR A 19 0.70 6.73 10.45
C TYR A 19 -0.14 7.59 11.40
N ASP A 20 0.01 8.92 11.27
CA ASP A 20 -0.78 9.94 11.95
C ASP A 20 -0.96 11.13 11.00
N ILE A 21 -2.16 11.23 10.39
CA ILE A 21 -2.52 12.24 9.40
C ILE A 21 -3.90 12.82 9.68
N ALA A 22 -4.05 14.13 9.50
CA ALA A 22 -5.36 14.78 9.46
C ALA A 22 -6.08 14.53 8.12
N ASP A 23 -7.37 14.92 8.03
CA ASP A 23 -8.22 14.71 6.84
C ASP A 23 -7.72 15.50 5.60
N ASP A 24 -6.91 16.54 5.84
CA ASP A 24 -6.28 17.39 4.85
C ASP A 24 -4.78 17.15 4.68
N GLU A 25 -4.26 16.08 5.27
CA GLU A 25 -2.89 15.59 5.11
C GLU A 25 -2.86 14.27 4.31
N ALA A 26 -1.68 13.94 3.83
CA ALA A 26 -1.40 12.67 3.16
C ALA A 26 0.01 12.19 3.50
N LEU A 27 0.24 10.88 3.38
CA LEU A 27 1.59 10.33 3.35
C LEU A 27 1.96 9.95 1.92
N VAL A 28 3.10 10.45 1.45
CA VAL A 28 3.74 10.00 0.22
C VAL A 28 4.76 8.94 0.58
N LEU A 29 4.53 7.74 0.09
CA LEU A 29 5.34 6.56 0.34
C LEU A 29 6.06 6.15 -0.94
N ARG A 30 7.37 5.97 -0.87
CA ARG A 30 8.17 5.38 -1.93
C ARG A 30 8.87 4.12 -1.45
N TRP A 31 8.75 3.05 -2.20
CA TRP A 31 9.36 1.74 -1.91
C TRP A 31 9.60 0.95 -3.19
N TRP A 32 10.33 -0.17 -3.15
CA TRP A 32 10.65 -0.95 -4.34
C TRP A 32 10.09 -2.37 -4.26
N PRO A 33 9.82 -2.98 -5.43
CA PRO A 33 9.66 -4.43 -5.51
C PRO A 33 10.86 -5.15 -4.92
N MET A 34 10.58 -6.17 -4.11
CA MET A 34 11.59 -7.03 -3.51
C MET A 34 11.59 -8.38 -4.22
N GLY A 35 12.75 -9.02 -4.31
CA GLY A 35 12.85 -10.34 -4.94
C GLY A 35 12.13 -11.41 -4.12
N GLY A 36 11.00 -11.93 -4.60
CA GLY A 36 10.19 -12.94 -3.94
C GLY A 36 8.94 -13.32 -4.76
N THR A 37 8.06 -14.12 -4.17
CA THR A 37 6.85 -14.60 -4.86
C THR A 37 5.63 -13.73 -4.59
N TYR A 38 5.64 -12.94 -3.52
CA TYR A 38 4.52 -12.09 -3.17
C TYR A 38 4.97 -10.87 -2.36
N GLN A 39 4.31 -9.75 -2.60
CA GLN A 39 4.45 -8.55 -1.79
C GLN A 39 3.15 -7.77 -1.74
N ALA A 40 2.94 -7.03 -0.65
CA ALA A 40 1.78 -6.17 -0.48
C ALA A 40 2.01 -5.10 0.57
N VAL A 41 1.27 -4.01 0.44
CA VAL A 41 1.06 -2.99 1.47
C VAL A 41 -0.42 -2.99 1.88
N HIS A 42 -0.70 -2.91 3.17
CA HIS A 42 -2.06 -2.87 3.69
C HIS A 42 -2.17 -2.01 4.95
N LEU A 43 -3.34 -1.43 5.14
CA LEU A 43 -3.66 -0.62 6.30
C LEU A 43 -4.34 -1.44 7.40
N ARG A 44 -4.04 -1.08 8.64
CA ARG A 44 -4.63 -1.67 9.84
C ARG A 44 -5.04 -0.58 10.83
N ASP A 45 -6.03 -0.88 11.66
CA ASP A 45 -6.39 -0.04 12.81
C ASP A 45 -5.38 -0.20 13.96
N LEU A 46 -5.55 0.57 15.04
CA LEU A 46 -4.66 0.54 16.22
C LEU A 46 -4.71 -0.78 17.00
N TRP A 47 -5.76 -1.60 16.82
CA TRP A 47 -5.90 -2.94 17.37
C TRP A 47 -5.31 -4.00 16.44
N ASN A 48 -4.59 -3.56 15.40
CA ASN A 48 -3.96 -4.41 14.41
C ASN A 48 -4.99 -5.21 13.59
N SER A 49 -6.23 -4.74 13.45
CA SER A 49 -7.20 -5.36 12.54
C SER A 49 -7.04 -4.78 11.14
N SER A 50 -7.22 -5.59 10.10
CA SER A 50 -7.27 -5.08 8.73
C SER A 50 -8.40 -4.08 8.59
N LEU A 51 -8.17 -2.98 7.88
CA LEU A 51 -9.28 -2.13 7.48
C LEU A 51 -10.15 -2.84 6.42
N GLU A 52 -11.38 -2.38 6.26
CA GLU A 52 -12.29 -2.84 5.20
C GLU A 52 -11.55 -2.87 3.85
N TYR A 53 -11.63 -3.98 3.11
CA TYR A 53 -10.81 -4.18 1.90
C TYR A 53 -11.65 -4.62 0.69
N THR A 54 -12.94 -4.85 0.88
CA THR A 54 -13.89 -5.25 -0.15
C THR A 54 -14.39 -4.04 -0.92
N ASN A 55 -14.67 -2.94 -0.20
CA ASN A 55 -15.30 -1.75 -0.74
C ASN A 55 -14.38 -0.52 -0.82
N MET A 56 -13.16 -0.63 -0.30
CA MET A 56 -12.17 0.43 -0.35
C MET A 56 -10.79 -0.14 -0.67
N GLN A 57 -9.91 0.71 -1.21
CA GLN A 57 -8.54 0.33 -1.57
C GLN A 57 -7.62 0.51 -0.36
N SER A 58 -7.85 -0.23 0.73
CA SER A 58 -7.00 -0.20 1.94
C SER A 58 -5.73 -1.04 1.83
N SER A 59 -5.57 -1.75 0.72
CA SER A 59 -4.43 -2.63 0.45
C SER A 59 -4.16 -2.76 -1.03
N LEU A 60 -2.89 -2.95 -1.37
CA LEU A 60 -2.41 -3.22 -2.73
C LEU A 60 -1.37 -4.33 -2.69
N THR A 61 -1.53 -5.32 -3.56
CA THR A 61 -0.46 -6.29 -3.87
C THR A 61 0.53 -5.68 -4.85
N GLY A 62 1.72 -6.28 -4.96
CA GLY A 62 2.72 -5.87 -5.95
C GLY A 62 2.21 -5.96 -7.40
N GLU A 63 1.31 -6.92 -7.69
CA GLU A 63 0.65 -7.06 -9.01
C GLU A 63 -0.36 -5.96 -9.30
N GLN A 64 -0.96 -5.36 -8.26
CA GLN A 64 -1.89 -4.25 -8.39
C GLN A 64 -1.20 -2.89 -8.41
N CYS A 65 0.01 -2.80 -7.87
CA CYS A 65 0.78 -1.56 -7.85
C CYS A 65 1.38 -1.28 -9.23
N LEU A 66 1.27 -0.03 -9.67
CA LEU A 66 1.92 0.45 -10.88
C LEU A 66 3.31 0.99 -10.55
N ILE A 67 4.32 0.55 -11.29
CA ILE A 67 5.72 0.93 -11.11
C ILE A 67 5.99 2.24 -11.86
N ASP A 68 6.77 3.14 -11.25
CA ASP A 68 7.24 4.39 -11.85
C ASP A 68 8.55 4.18 -12.65
N ALA A 69 9.02 5.20 -13.36
CA ALA A 69 10.17 5.11 -14.25
C ALA A 69 11.48 4.71 -13.55
N ASP A 70 11.64 5.01 -12.25
CA ASP A 70 12.78 4.64 -11.43
C ASP A 70 12.70 3.20 -10.86
N GLY A 71 11.67 2.44 -11.25
CA GLY A 71 11.42 1.09 -10.78
C GLY A 71 10.83 1.02 -9.37
N SER A 72 10.46 2.15 -8.76
CA SER A 72 9.81 2.21 -7.45
C SER A 72 8.28 2.23 -7.58
N TYR A 73 7.62 1.95 -6.46
CA TYR A 73 6.23 2.25 -6.23
C TYR A 73 6.13 3.58 -5.49
N TRP A 74 5.45 4.54 -6.10
CA TRP A 74 4.96 5.72 -5.41
C TRP A 74 3.51 5.51 -5.00
N CYS A 75 3.25 5.55 -3.70
CA CYS A 75 1.94 5.34 -3.10
C CYS A 75 1.52 6.58 -2.31
N VAL A 76 0.22 6.84 -2.26
CA VAL A 76 -0.36 7.91 -1.44
C VAL A 76 -1.28 7.30 -0.39
N LEU A 77 -1.08 7.65 0.88
CA LEU A 77 -1.99 7.34 1.98
C LEU A 77 -2.82 8.58 2.30
N SER A 78 -4.15 8.52 2.19
CA SER A 78 -5.01 9.67 2.50
C SER A 78 -6.47 9.24 2.67
N ALA A 79 -7.25 10.06 3.38
CA ALA A 79 -8.70 9.86 3.53
C ALA A 79 -9.50 10.19 2.26
N ARG A 80 -8.93 10.99 1.35
CA ARG A 80 -9.55 11.40 0.08
C ARG A 80 -8.79 10.80 -1.09
N ASP A 81 -9.50 10.38 -2.14
CA ASP A 81 -8.89 9.86 -3.37
C ASP A 81 -8.15 10.99 -4.11
N PRO A 82 -6.81 10.92 -4.28
CA PRO A 82 -6.04 11.92 -5.00
C PRO A 82 -6.03 11.70 -6.52
N GLY A 83 -6.70 10.67 -7.04
CA GLY A 83 -6.65 10.27 -8.45
C GLY A 83 -5.34 9.55 -8.84
N ILE A 84 -4.59 9.06 -7.85
CA ILE A 84 -3.35 8.28 -8.03
C ILE A 84 -3.69 6.79 -7.98
N ALA A 85 -3.19 5.99 -8.92
CA ALA A 85 -3.53 4.58 -9.02
C ALA A 85 -3.18 3.81 -7.73
N ASN A 86 -1.96 4.03 -7.24
CA ASN A 86 -1.39 3.46 -6.02
C ASN A 86 -1.84 4.21 -4.74
N TRP A 87 -3.12 4.51 -4.62
CA TRP A 87 -3.68 5.13 -3.43
C TRP A 87 -4.07 4.08 -2.38
N LEU A 88 -3.90 4.41 -1.11
CA LEU A 88 -4.38 3.62 0.02
C LEU A 88 -5.35 4.46 0.85
N ASP A 89 -6.60 4.01 0.86
CA ASP A 89 -7.71 4.70 1.53
C ASP A 89 -7.69 4.41 3.03
N THR A 90 -7.55 5.44 3.86
CA THR A 90 -7.58 5.29 5.32
C THR A 90 -8.98 5.09 5.89
N GLY A 91 -10.03 5.23 5.07
CA GLY A 91 -11.42 5.12 5.51
C GLY A 91 -11.79 6.18 6.56
N GLY A 92 -11.08 7.32 6.56
CA GLY A 92 -11.26 8.40 7.54
C GLY A 92 -10.51 8.19 8.87
N LEU A 93 -9.76 7.10 9.03
CA LEU A 93 -8.90 6.94 10.19
C LEU A 93 -7.69 7.89 10.09
N LYS A 94 -7.46 8.64 11.17
CA LYS A 94 -6.32 9.55 11.31
C LYS A 94 -5.06 8.82 11.74
N ARG A 95 -5.22 7.70 12.46
CA ARG A 95 -4.13 6.92 13.01
C ARG A 95 -4.35 5.43 12.82
N GLY A 96 -3.28 4.72 12.48
CA GLY A 96 -3.28 3.28 12.29
C GLY A 96 -1.90 2.77 11.91
N TYR A 97 -1.83 1.55 11.38
CA TYR A 97 -0.57 1.00 10.88
C TYR A 97 -0.57 0.89 9.36
N VAL A 98 0.58 1.17 8.76
CA VAL A 98 0.95 0.74 7.42
C VAL A 98 1.80 -0.51 7.56
N ALA A 99 1.35 -1.61 6.98
CA ALA A 99 2.00 -2.90 7.06
C ALA A 99 2.48 -3.33 5.67
N PHE A 100 3.77 -3.62 5.55
CA PHE A 100 4.32 -4.27 4.37
C PHE A 100 4.53 -5.74 4.65
N ARG A 101 4.27 -6.55 3.63
CA ARG A 101 4.50 -7.99 3.66
C ARG A 101 5.24 -8.38 2.40
N PHE A 102 6.27 -9.20 2.59
CA PHE A 102 7.08 -9.79 1.54
C PHE A 102 7.21 -11.27 1.83
N ASP A 103 6.91 -12.13 0.87
CA ASP A 103 6.99 -13.58 1.01
C ASP A 103 7.91 -14.18 -0.06
N GLY A 104 8.52 -15.31 0.26
CA GLY A 104 9.41 -16.02 -0.66
C GLY A 104 10.73 -15.28 -0.90
N ILE A 105 11.13 -14.39 0.01
CA ILE A 105 12.40 -13.67 -0.09
C ILE A 105 13.56 -14.64 0.19
N GLY A 106 14.54 -14.67 -0.71
CA GLY A 106 15.78 -15.45 -0.58
C GLY A 106 16.85 -14.79 0.30
N ASP A 107 18.10 -15.23 0.15
CA ASP A 107 19.21 -14.91 1.08
C ASP A 107 19.73 -13.47 0.98
N LYS A 108 19.42 -12.75 -0.11
CA LYS A 108 19.74 -11.31 -0.28
C LYS A 108 18.46 -10.49 -0.28
N PRO A 109 17.88 -10.25 0.91
CA PRO A 109 16.54 -9.70 0.99
C PRO A 109 16.48 -8.21 0.63
N PHE A 110 17.53 -7.41 0.85
CA PHE A 110 17.46 -5.95 0.68
C PHE A 110 18.66 -5.39 -0.09
N ASP A 111 18.38 -4.50 -1.04
CA ASP A 111 19.38 -3.64 -1.70
C ASP A 111 19.55 -2.37 -0.84
N PRO A 112 20.73 -2.14 -0.23
CA PRO A 112 20.97 -0.97 0.60
C PRO A 112 20.78 0.38 -0.12
N ALA A 113 20.84 0.41 -1.46
CA ALA A 113 20.60 1.61 -2.25
C ALA A 113 19.09 1.96 -2.38
N LYS A 114 18.19 1.01 -2.09
CA LYS A 114 16.73 1.15 -2.27
C LYS A 114 16.01 1.30 -0.94
N VAL A 115 16.31 2.38 -0.23
CA VAL A 115 15.74 2.68 1.09
C VAL A 115 14.35 3.30 0.94
N PRO A 116 13.27 2.68 1.47
CA PRO A 116 11.94 3.26 1.44
C PRO A 116 11.90 4.61 2.15
N SER A 117 11.11 5.54 1.61
CA SER A 117 10.92 6.87 2.21
C SER A 117 9.43 7.14 2.43
N LEU A 118 9.14 7.87 3.49
CA LEU A 118 7.78 8.27 3.86
C LEU A 118 7.82 9.75 4.23
N GLU A 119 6.98 10.54 3.57
CA GLU A 119 6.87 11.98 3.82
C GLU A 119 5.42 12.34 4.12
N LYS A 120 5.19 13.11 5.18
CA LYS A 120 3.87 13.68 5.47
C LYS A 120 3.76 15.05 4.82
N VAL A 121 2.70 15.24 4.03
CA VAL A 121 2.47 16.45 3.25
C VAL A 121 1.03 16.93 3.42
N ARG A 122 0.76 18.17 3.03
CA ARG A 122 -0.61 18.65 2.89
C ARG A 122 -1.21 18.00 1.64
N PHE A 123 -2.48 17.62 1.70
CA PHE A 123 -3.16 16.98 0.57
C PHE A 123 -3.16 17.88 -0.68
N ALA A 124 -3.26 19.19 -0.49
CA ALA A 124 -3.21 20.18 -1.58
C ALA A 124 -1.85 20.19 -2.32
N ASP A 125 -0.77 19.79 -1.64
CA ASP A 125 0.60 19.88 -2.17
C ASP A 125 1.06 18.57 -2.82
N LEU A 126 0.24 17.52 -2.82
CA LEU A 126 0.60 16.18 -3.32
C LEU A 126 1.30 16.17 -4.68
N ALA A 127 0.86 17.01 -5.62
CA ALA A 127 1.44 17.07 -6.96
C ALA A 127 2.91 17.51 -6.96
N ALA A 128 3.36 18.30 -5.98
CA ALA A 128 4.75 18.75 -5.87
C ALA A 128 5.68 17.67 -5.28
N HIS A 129 5.12 16.68 -4.57
CA HIS A 129 5.87 15.61 -3.90
C HIS A 129 5.85 14.29 -4.66
N LEU A 130 5.15 14.23 -5.80
CA LEU A 130 5.06 13.05 -6.65
C LEU A 130 5.82 13.29 -7.96
N PRO A 131 6.51 12.27 -8.52
CA PRO A 131 7.07 12.37 -9.86
C PRO A 131 5.99 12.73 -10.89
N ALA A 132 6.36 13.50 -11.91
CA ALA A 132 5.43 13.92 -12.97
C ALA A 132 4.78 12.73 -13.71
N GLY A 133 5.46 11.59 -13.76
CA GLY A 133 4.98 10.34 -14.38
C GLY A 133 4.12 9.45 -13.48
N THR A 134 3.81 9.87 -12.25
CA THR A 134 3.08 9.04 -11.29
C THR A 134 1.75 8.55 -11.89
N PRO A 135 1.51 7.22 -11.96
CA PRO A 135 0.32 6.68 -12.59
C PRO A 135 -0.98 7.20 -11.97
N ARG A 136 -1.83 7.79 -12.81
CA ARG A 136 -3.15 8.30 -12.43
C ARG A 136 -4.26 7.33 -12.81
N ILE A 137 -5.41 7.47 -12.16
CA ILE A 137 -6.61 6.69 -12.44
C ILE A 137 -7.83 7.60 -12.48
N SER A 138 -8.75 7.33 -13.40
CA SER A 138 -10.02 8.06 -13.48
C SER A 138 -10.97 7.61 -12.37
N PRO A 139 -11.94 8.45 -11.95
CA PRO A 139 -12.98 8.02 -11.01
C PRO A 139 -13.77 6.80 -11.51
N GLN A 140 -14.01 6.70 -12.81
CA GLN A 140 -14.72 5.58 -13.42
C GLN A 140 -13.90 4.27 -13.31
N ASP A 141 -12.60 4.32 -13.55
CA ASP A 141 -11.74 3.15 -13.46
C ASP A 141 -11.46 2.77 -12.01
N ARG A 142 -11.38 3.74 -11.09
CA ARG A 142 -11.38 3.47 -9.65
C ARG A 142 -12.61 2.68 -9.24
N PHE A 143 -13.80 3.12 -9.68
CA PHE A 143 -15.05 2.42 -9.38
C PHE A 143 -15.03 0.98 -9.91
N LYS A 144 -14.55 0.75 -11.14
CA LYS A 144 -14.38 -0.59 -11.71
C LYS A 144 -13.42 -1.44 -10.88
N ALA A 145 -12.29 -0.87 -10.44
CA ALA A 145 -11.30 -1.57 -9.62
C ALA A 145 -11.90 -2.02 -8.27
N ILE A 146 -12.66 -1.15 -7.61
CA ILE A 146 -13.37 -1.48 -6.36
C ILE A 146 -14.45 -2.54 -6.62
N ALA A 147 -15.22 -2.42 -7.70
CA ALA A 147 -16.23 -3.42 -8.05
C ALA A 147 -15.62 -4.80 -8.33
N ALA A 148 -14.45 -4.86 -8.97
CA ALA A 148 -13.71 -6.11 -9.19
C ALA A 148 -13.24 -6.73 -7.87
N ARG A 149 -12.74 -5.92 -6.93
CA ARG A 149 -12.39 -6.39 -5.57
C ARG A 149 -13.58 -6.98 -4.84
N ARG A 150 -14.73 -6.31 -4.88
CA ARG A 150 -15.97 -6.80 -4.28
C ARG A 150 -16.39 -8.15 -4.85
N ARG A 151 -16.39 -8.27 -6.18
CA ARG A 151 -16.72 -9.52 -6.88
C ARG A 151 -15.79 -10.66 -6.47
N HIS A 152 -14.48 -10.40 -6.44
CA HIS A 152 -13.49 -11.39 -6.02
C HIS A 152 -13.75 -11.93 -4.61
N GLN A 153 -14.12 -11.06 -3.66
CA GLN A 153 -14.46 -11.50 -2.29
C GLN A 153 -15.73 -12.36 -2.26
N GLN A 154 -16.77 -11.96 -2.99
CA GLN A 154 -18.02 -12.73 -3.09
C GLN A 154 -17.76 -14.13 -3.65
N GLU A 155 -17.00 -14.24 -4.74
CA GLU A 155 -16.66 -15.53 -5.35
C GLU A 155 -15.84 -16.45 -4.42
N ARG A 156 -15.01 -15.88 -3.55
CA ARG A 156 -14.22 -16.66 -2.58
C ARG A 156 -15.04 -17.18 -1.41
N CYS A 157 -15.98 -16.39 -0.90
CA CYS A 157 -16.85 -16.80 0.21
C CYS A 157 -17.83 -17.91 -0.19
N HIS A 158 -18.02 -18.15 -1.49
CA HIS A 158 -18.91 -19.18 -2.04
C HIS A 158 -18.17 -20.42 -2.58
N ARG A 159 -16.87 -20.56 -2.28
CA ARG A 159 -16.09 -21.78 -2.52
C ARG A 159 -15.83 -22.49 -1.21
#